data_AF-A0A099YU53-F1
#
_entry.id   AF-A0A099YU53-F1
#
_cell.length_a   1.000
_cell.length_b   1.000
_cell.length_c   1.000
_cell.angle_alpha   90.00
_cell.angle_beta   90.00
_cell.angle_gamma   90.00
#
_symmetry.space_group_name_H-M   'P 1'
#
loop_
_entity.id
_entity.type
_entity.pdbx_description
1 polymer ?
#
loop_
_entity_poly.entity_id
_entity_poly.type
_entity_poly.pdbx_seq_one_letter_code
_entity_poly.pdbx_strand_id
1 'polypeptide(L)' 'VSQPQAVHSQLEKPSSTAILCNNCGNPCKGEVLRVQNKYFHIKCFVCK' A
#
# COMPACT_ATOMS: atom_id res chain seq x y z
N VAL A 1 -8.33 9.83 42.27
CA VAL A 1 -8.56 8.67 41.37
C VAL A 1 -7.75 8.91 40.11
N SER A 2 -6.93 7.94 39.72
CA SER A 2 -5.89 8.08 38.69
C SER A 2 -6.44 7.74 37.31
N GLN A 3 -6.25 8.63 36.33
CA GLN A 3 -5.76 8.35 34.96
C GLN A 3 -5.90 9.59 34.05
N PRO A 4 -4.80 10.15 33.52
CA PRO A 4 -4.85 11.03 32.37
C PRO A 4 -5.02 10.19 31.09
N GLN A 5 -5.91 10.66 30.23
CA GLN A 5 -6.12 10.18 28.86
C GLN A 5 -4.97 10.63 27.95
N ALA A 6 -4.85 9.95 26.81
CA ALA A 6 -4.08 10.35 25.62
C ALA A 6 -2.59 9.99 25.58
N VAL A 7 -2.29 8.73 25.27
CA VAL A 7 -1.18 8.35 24.35
C VAL A 7 -1.53 7.07 23.59
N HIS A 8 -2.68 7.02 22.93
CA HIS A 8 -2.76 6.15 21.77
C HIS A 8 -1.89 6.81 20.71
N SER A 9 -0.66 6.31 20.56
CA SER A 9 0.28 6.65 19.50
C SER A 9 -0.35 6.34 18.15
N GLN A 10 -1.25 7.23 17.71
CA GLN A 10 -1.74 7.31 16.35
C GLN A 10 -0.62 7.93 15.51
N LEU A 11 0.47 7.19 15.35
CA LEU A 11 1.53 7.49 14.40
C LEU A 11 1.84 6.26 13.58
N GLU A 12 0.81 5.66 13.00
CA GLU A 12 0.97 4.93 11.76
C GLU A 12 0.13 5.67 10.71
N LYS A 13 0.88 6.48 9.98
CA LYS A 13 0.59 7.21 8.75
C LYS A 13 -0.51 6.54 7.93
N PRO A 14 -1.33 7.33 7.21
CA PRO A 14 -2.57 6.85 6.58
C PRO A 14 -2.32 5.50 5.94
N SER A 15 -3.18 4.54 6.29
CA SER A 15 -3.36 3.29 5.57
C SER A 15 -3.82 3.63 4.15
N SER A 16 -2.94 4.27 3.38
CA SER A 16 -3.03 4.48 1.96
C SER A 16 -2.87 3.08 1.40
N THR A 17 -4.02 2.45 1.15
CA THR A 17 -4.20 1.11 0.62
C THR A 17 -3.00 0.72 -0.24
N ALA A 18 -2.08 -0.05 0.34
CA ALA A 18 -0.84 -0.38 -0.34
C ALA A 18 -1.21 -1.17 -1.59
N ILE A 19 -0.94 -0.60 -2.75
CA ILE A 19 -1.28 -1.22 -4.02
C ILE A 19 -0.38 -2.44 -4.19
N LEU A 20 -0.95 -3.65 -4.26
CA LEU A 20 -0.17 -4.87 -4.42
C LEU A 20 0.01 -5.22 -5.91
N CYS A 21 1.23 -5.57 -6.29
CA CYS A 21 1.50 -6.07 -7.63
C CYS A 21 0.92 -7.48 -7.80
N ASN A 22 0.06 -7.66 -8.79
CA ASN A 22 -0.56 -8.95 -9.09
C ASN A 22 0.44 -9.97 -9.69
N ASN A 23 1.61 -9.55 -10.18
CA ASN A 23 2.64 -10.45 -10.70
C ASN A 23 3.56 -11.00 -9.59
N CYS A 24 4.02 -10.15 -8.66
CA CYS A 24 4.99 -10.53 -7.64
C CYS A 24 4.49 -10.45 -6.19
N GLY A 25 3.24 -10.06 -5.95
CA GLY A 25 2.61 -10.00 -4.61
C GLY A 25 3.09 -8.86 -3.69
N ASN A 26 4.17 -8.18 -4.04
CA ASN A 26 4.75 -7.10 -3.23
C ASN A 26 3.98 -5.78 -3.38
N PRO A 27 3.97 -4.93 -2.33
CA PRO A 27 3.41 -3.59 -2.40
C PRO A 27 4.22 -2.74 -3.36
N CYS A 28 3.53 -2.25 -4.38
CA CYS A 28 4.05 -1.25 -5.26
C CYS A 28 4.27 0.06 -4.51
N LYS A 29 5.40 0.71 -4.78
CA LYS A 29 5.79 1.98 -4.18
C LYS A 29 5.98 3.01 -5.29
N GLY A 30 5.26 4.12 -5.23
CA GLY A 30 5.30 5.16 -6.26
C GLY A 30 4.41 4.84 -7.46
N GLU A 31 4.96 4.94 -8.67
CA GLU A 31 4.21 4.75 -9.92
C GLU A 31 3.94 3.27 -10.24
N VAL A 32 2.70 3.00 -10.64
CA VAL A 32 2.19 1.65 -10.92
C VAL A 32 1.36 1.63 -12.18
N LEU A 33 1.34 0.47 -12.83
CA LEU A 33 0.45 0.22 -13.95
C LEU A 33 -0.84 -0.41 -13.45
N ARG A 34 -1.98 0.07 -13.96
CA ARG A 34 -3.31 -0.49 -13.66
C ARG A 34 -3.92 -1.05 -14.93
N VAL A 35 -4.26 -2.33 -14.94
CA VAL A 35 -4.86 -3.04 -16.08
C VAL A 35 -5.99 -3.92 -15.59
N GLN A 36 -7.19 -3.81 -16.18
CA GLN A 36 -8.38 -4.57 -15.77
C GLN A 36 -8.60 -4.59 -14.24
N ASN A 37 -8.50 -3.43 -13.58
CA ASN A 37 -8.63 -3.32 -12.12
C ASN A 37 -7.56 -4.06 -11.29
N LYS A 38 -6.50 -4.57 -11.92
CA LYS A 38 -5.31 -5.14 -11.29
C LYS A 38 -4.15 -4.16 -11.37
N TYR A 39 -3.23 -4.27 -10.43
CA TYR A 39 -2.05 -3.40 -10.36
C TYR A 39 -0.77 -4.18 -10.58
N PHE A 40 0.20 -3.54 -11.22
CA PHE A 40 1.47 -4.13 -11.57
C PHE A 40 2.59 -3.11 -11.39
N HIS A 41 3.79 -3.59 -11.04
CA HIS A 41 4.98 -2.78 -11.22
C HIS A 41 5.21 -2.53 -12.71
N ILE A 42 5.73 -1.34 -13.03
CA ILE A 42 6.12 -0.96 -14.40
C ILE A 42 7.03 -2.03 -15.03
N LYS A 43 7.92 -2.62 -14.22
CA LYS A 43 8.86 -3.69 -14.63
C LYS A 43 8.22 -5.07 -14.72
N CYS A 44 7.13 -5.30 -13.98
CA CYS A 44 6.46 -6.59 -13.92
C CYS A 44 5.40 -6.76 -15.01
N PHE A 45 4.90 -5.66 -15.57
CA PHE A 45 3.98 -5.68 -16.68
C PHE A 45 4.78 -5.72 -17.99
N VAL A 46 4.85 -6.90 -18.60
CA VAL A 46 5.47 -7.11 -19.91
C VAL A 46 4.42 -7.57 -20.91
N CYS A 47 4.52 -7.10 -22.15
CA CYS A 47 3.70 -7.62 -23.23
C CYS A 47 4.05 -9.09 -23.48
N LYS A 48 3.03 -9.92 -23.66
CA LYS A 48 3.17 -11.33 -24.06
C LYS A 48 2.73 -11.45 -25.51
#